data_AF-A0AAN5KQM1-F1
#
_entry.id   AF-A0AAN5KQM1-F1
#
_cell.length_a   1.000
_cell.length_b   1.000
_cell.length_c   1.000
_cell.angle_alpha   90.00
_cell.angle_beta   90.00
_cell.angle_gamma   90.00
#
_symmetry.space_group_name_H-M   'P 1'
#
loop_
_entity.id
_entity.type
_entity.pdbx_description
1 polymer ?
#
loop_
_entity_poly.entity_id
_entity_poly.type
_entity_poly.pdbx_seq_one_letter_code
_entity_poly.pdbx_strand_id
1 'polypeptide(L)'
;MSYPVKKKAFFVVLYSLRHLIALLVMLVGIYLIKTVTVILYISSDYSTLPLLSVCSVLWLSNEFFLRFILVVNFIIKPLFLYFGVLFWFYYLNKKYH
;
A
#
# COMPACT_ATOMS: atom_id res chain seq x y z
N MET A 1 -23.80 33.31 3.21
CA MET A 1 -22.93 32.21 3.65
C MET A 1 -22.26 31.58 2.42
N SER A 2 -21.12 32.12 1.98
CA SER A 2 -20.47 31.79 0.70
C SER A 2 -19.34 30.78 0.92
N TYR A 3 -19.67 29.49 0.95
CA TYR A 3 -18.67 28.41 1.09
C TYR A 3 -18.85 27.15 0.19
N PRO A 4 -19.45 27.15 -1.02
CA PRO A 4 -19.53 25.89 -1.79
C PRO A 4 -18.47 25.72 -2.89
N VAL A 5 -17.90 26.79 -3.46
CA VAL A 5 -17.15 26.66 -4.73
C VAL A 5 -15.73 26.10 -4.55
N LYS A 6 -14.96 26.61 -3.58
CA LYS A 6 -13.57 26.16 -3.35
C LYS A 6 -13.47 24.68 -2.94
N LYS A 7 -14.40 24.19 -2.12
CA LYS A 7 -14.41 22.78 -1.67
C LYS A 7 -14.70 21.82 -2.83
N LYS A 8 -15.60 22.21 -3.75
CA LYS A 8 -15.95 21.40 -4.91
C LYS A 8 -14.77 21.29 -5.89
N ALA A 9 -14.08 22.40 -6.16
CA ALA A 9 -12.88 22.41 -7.01
C ALA A 9 -11.74 21.55 -6.42
N PHE A 10 -11.50 21.66 -5.11
CA PHE A 10 -10.47 20.87 -4.42
C PHE A 10 -10.76 19.35 -4.49
N PHE A 11 -12.02 18.95 -4.29
CA PHE A 11 -12.41 17.54 -4.40
C PHE A 11 -12.22 16.98 -5.81
N VAL A 12 -12.53 17.77 -6.84
CA VAL A 12 -12.33 17.38 -8.25
C VAL A 12 -10.84 17.14 -8.55
N VAL A 13 -9.95 18.01 -8.05
CA VAL A 13 -8.49 17.85 -8.21
C VAL A 13 -7.97 16.63 -7.43
N LEU A 14 -8.42 16.42 -6.19
CA LEU A 14 -8.06 15.22 -5.43
C LEU A 14 -8.54 13.93 -6.12
N TYR A 15 -9.75 13.94 -6.68
CA TYR A 15 -10.33 12.80 -7.35
C TYR A 15 -9.64 12.48 -8.69
N SER A 16 -9.15 13.48 -9.42
CA SER A 16 -8.33 13.26 -10.61
C SER A 16 -6.97 12.65 -10.27
N LEU A 17 -6.40 13.02 -9.11
CA LEU A 17 -5.16 12.47 -8.58
C LEU A 17 -5.33 11.14 -7.79
N ARG A 18 -6.53 10.55 -7.76
CA ARG A 18 -6.82 9.37 -6.92
C ARG A 18 -5.87 8.18 -7.15
N HIS A 19 -5.46 7.94 -8.40
CA HIS A 19 -4.54 6.85 -8.74
C HIS A 19 -3.13 7.13 -8.24
N LEU A 20 -2.67 8.39 -8.33
CA LEU A 20 -1.39 8.81 -7.79
C LEU A 20 -1.38 8.66 -6.26
N ILE A 21 -2.47 9.07 -5.60
CA ILE A 21 -2.63 8.93 -4.15
C ILE A 21 -2.65 7.44 -3.76
N ALA A 22 -3.41 6.61 -4.46
CA ALA A 22 -3.45 5.17 -4.22
C ALA A 22 -2.09 4.50 -4.41
N LEU A 23 -1.31 4.91 -5.43
CA LEU A 23 0.06 4.44 -5.64
C LEU A 23 0.98 4.85 -4.49
N LEU A 24 0.94 6.11 -4.05
CA LEU A 24 1.75 6.58 -2.92
C LEU A 24 1.40 5.83 -1.63
N VAL A 25 0.11 5.63 -1.34
CA VAL A 25 -0.34 4.83 -0.19
C VAL A 25 0.14 3.39 -0.28
N MET A 26 0.07 2.79 -1.47
CA MET A 26 0.58 1.44 -1.71
C MET A 26 2.09 1.36 -1.45
N LEU A 27 2.89 2.31 -1.93
CA LEU A 27 4.34 2.34 -1.73
C LEU A 27 4.71 2.49 -0.24
N VAL A 28 4.04 3.38 0.48
CA VAL A 28 4.20 3.53 1.94
C VAL A 28 3.79 2.24 2.66
N GLY A 29 2.70 1.62 2.23
CA GLY A 29 2.24 0.33 2.74
C GLY A 29 3.27 -0.77 2.54
N ILE A 30 3.87 -0.88 1.35
CA ILE A 30 4.93 -1.84 1.05
C ILE A 30 6.14 -1.61 1.97
N TYR A 31 6.53 -0.35 2.19
CA TYR A 31 7.63 -0.03 3.09
C TYR A 31 7.36 -0.48 4.54
N LEU A 32 6.16 -0.20 5.06
CA LEU A 32 5.76 -0.64 6.40
C LEU A 32 5.72 -2.17 6.50
N ILE A 33 5.14 -2.83 5.51
CA ILE A 33 5.07 -4.29 5.44
C ILE A 33 6.48 -4.90 5.42
N LYS A 34 7.41 -4.31 4.65
CA LYS A 34 8.82 -4.72 4.66
C LYS A 34 9.39 -4.64 6.06
N THR A 35 9.27 -3.49 6.73
CA THR A 35 9.82 -3.28 8.07
C THR A 35 9.27 -4.30 9.07
N VAL A 36 7.95 -4.50 9.09
CA VAL A 36 7.32 -5.49 9.97
C VAL A 36 7.75 -6.91 9.61
N THR A 37 7.86 -7.24 8.33
CA THR A 37 8.27 -8.59 7.89
C THR A 37 9.72 -8.87 8.29
N VAL A 38 10.61 -7.89 8.16
CA VAL A 38 11.99 -8.04 8.63
C VAL A 38 11.99 -8.24 10.15
N ILE A 39 11.31 -7.40 10.93
CA ILE A 39 11.29 -7.52 12.40
C ILE A 39 10.78 -8.89 12.88
N LEU A 40 9.75 -9.44 12.22
CA LEU A 40 9.07 -10.65 12.69
C LEU A 40 9.68 -11.95 12.16
N TYR A 41 10.22 -11.95 10.94
CA TYR A 41 10.60 -13.19 10.24
C TYR A 41 12.07 -13.23 9.86
N ILE A 42 12.83 -12.15 10.04
CA ILE A 42 14.24 -12.07 9.67
C ILE A 42 15.04 -11.48 10.84
N SER A 43 16.25 -12.00 11.10
CA SER A 43 17.12 -11.44 12.15
C SER A 43 17.45 -9.96 11.89
N SER A 44 17.64 -9.18 12.96
CA SER A 44 17.84 -7.71 12.91
C SER A 44 19.00 -7.25 12.01
N ASP A 45 19.98 -8.13 11.78
CA ASP A 45 21.16 -7.87 10.94
C ASP A 45 20.80 -7.62 9.47
N TYR A 46 19.59 -8.02 9.05
CA TYR A 46 19.09 -7.85 7.69
C TYR A 46 18.18 -6.62 7.53
N SER A 47 18.10 -5.75 8.54
CA SER A 47 17.29 -4.51 8.55
C SER A 47 17.59 -3.57 7.38
N THR A 48 18.82 -3.58 6.87
CA THR A 48 19.28 -2.76 5.75
C THR A 48 19.04 -3.39 4.38
N LEU A 49 18.56 -4.64 4.31
CA LEU A 49 18.35 -5.30 3.02
C LEU A 49 17.34 -4.53 2.16
N PRO A 50 17.58 -4.37 0.84
CA PRO A 50 16.60 -3.81 -0.07
C PRO A 50 15.39 -4.76 -0.21
N LEU A 51 14.24 -4.21 -0.60
CA LEU A 51 12.97 -4.96 -0.70
C LEU A 51 13.11 -6.25 -1.53
N LEU A 52 13.82 -6.16 -2.65
CA LEU A 52 14.04 -7.30 -3.55
C LEU A 52 14.85 -8.42 -2.87
N SER A 53 15.84 -8.06 -2.07
CA SER A 53 16.63 -9.02 -1.30
C SER A 53 15.80 -9.67 -0.19
N VAL A 54 14.94 -8.91 0.49
CA VAL A 54 13.99 -9.47 1.48
C VAL A 54 13.07 -10.48 0.81
N CYS A 55 12.51 -10.15 -0.35
CA CYS A 55 11.68 -11.08 -1.11
C CYS A 55 12.46 -12.32 -1.56
N SER A 56 13.71 -12.15 -2.03
CA SER A 56 14.57 -13.27 -2.44
C SER A 56 14.87 -14.21 -1.26
N VAL A 57 15.22 -13.68 -0.09
CA VAL A 57 15.48 -14.48 1.13
C VAL A 57 14.25 -15.29 1.52
N LEU A 58 13.07 -14.65 1.56
CA LEU A 58 11.81 -15.33 1.88
C LEU A 58 11.45 -16.40 0.83
N TRP A 59 11.73 -16.15 -0.44
CA TRP A 59 11.44 -17.09 -1.53
C TRP A 59 12.38 -18.29 -1.55
N LEU A 60 13.68 -18.04 -1.36
CA LEU A 60 14.72 -19.07 -1.34
C LEU A 60 14.73 -19.89 -0.05
N SER A 61 14.04 -19.42 1.00
CA SER A 61 13.78 -20.25 2.17
C SER A 61 13.08 -21.56 1.75
N ASN A 62 13.46 -22.66 2.40
CA ASN A 62 12.88 -23.98 2.12
C ASN A 62 11.53 -24.16 2.82
N GLU A 63 11.06 -23.15 3.55
CA GLU A 63 9.81 -23.18 4.29
C GLU A 63 8.66 -22.65 3.45
N PHE A 64 7.68 -23.51 3.19
CA PHE A 64 6.46 -23.13 2.47
C PHE A 64 5.72 -21.96 3.14
N PHE A 65 5.77 -21.90 4.48
CA PHE A 65 5.16 -20.84 5.28
C PHE A 65 5.71 -19.45 4.94
N LEU A 66 7.03 -19.31 4.78
CA LEU A 66 7.68 -18.03 4.45
C LEU A 66 7.34 -17.57 3.02
N ARG A 67 7.24 -18.52 2.06
CA ARG A 67 6.77 -18.21 0.70
C ARG A 67 5.32 -17.76 0.67
N PHE A 68 4.46 -18.39 1.47
CA PHE A 68 3.07 -17.98 1.63
C PHE A 68 2.97 -16.57 2.22
N ILE A 69 3.74 -16.28 3.29
CA ILE A 69 3.81 -14.94 3.88
C ILE A 69 4.25 -13.91 2.84
N LEU A 70 5.26 -14.22 2.00
CA LEU A 70 5.70 -13.32 0.95
C LEU A 70 4.55 -12.93 0.01
N VAL A 71 3.78 -13.91 -0.48
CA VAL A 71 2.67 -13.64 -1.41
C VAL A 71 1.59 -12.81 -0.72
N VAL A 72 1.18 -13.19 0.48
CA VAL A 72 0.13 -12.45 1.22
C VAL A 72 0.59 -11.03 1.54
N ASN A 73 1.82 -10.87 2.03
CA ASN A 73 2.30 -9.57 2.49
C ASN A 73 2.74 -8.64 1.35
N PHE A 74 3.44 -9.12 0.33
CA PHE A 74 4.00 -8.24 -0.71
C PHE A 74 3.17 -8.19 -1.99
N ILE A 75 2.17 -9.06 -2.17
CA ILE A 75 1.26 -9.03 -3.32
C ILE A 75 -0.14 -8.65 -2.87
N ILE A 76 -0.75 -9.46 -1.99
CA ILE A 76 -2.18 -9.28 -1.65
C ILE A 76 -2.41 -7.99 -0.86
N LYS A 77 -1.63 -7.72 0.19
CA LYS A 77 -1.82 -6.50 1.02
C LYS A 77 -1.61 -5.18 0.26
N PRO A 78 -0.55 -5.02 -0.58
CA PRO A 78 -0.37 -3.79 -1.36
C PRO A 78 -1.49 -3.58 -2.37
N LEU A 79 -1.91 -4.65 -3.06
CA LEU A 79 -3.07 -4.58 -3.95
C LEU A 79 -4.33 -4.19 -3.19
N PHE A 80 -4.56 -4.77 -2.01
CA PHE A 80 -5.69 -4.42 -1.16
C PHE A 80 -5.66 -2.94 -0.75
N LEU A 81 -4.50 -2.40 -0.39
CA LEU A 81 -4.36 -0.97 -0.08
C LEU A 81 -4.69 -0.10 -1.29
N TYR A 82 -4.14 -0.44 -2.46
CA TYR A 82 -4.38 0.30 -3.70
C TYR A 82 -5.87 0.32 -4.07
N PHE A 83 -6.51 -0.86 -4.14
CA PHE A 83 -7.92 -0.98 -4.46
C PHE A 83 -8.83 -0.39 -3.37
N GLY A 84 -8.47 -0.53 -2.09
CA GLY A 84 -9.20 0.05 -0.98
C GLY A 84 -9.26 1.58 -1.04
N VAL A 85 -8.13 2.22 -1.32
CA VAL A 85 -8.07 3.68 -1.52
C VAL A 85 -8.91 4.10 -2.73
N LEU A 86 -8.79 3.39 -3.86
CA LEU A 86 -9.61 3.69 -5.03
C LEU A 86 -11.11 3.53 -4.76
N PHE A 87 -11.51 2.45 -4.10
CA PHE A 87 -12.90 2.21 -3.74
C PHE A 87 -13.43 3.31 -2.82
N TRP A 88 -12.62 3.77 -1.86
CA TRP A 88 -12.94 4.90 -1.02
C TRP A 88 -13.17 6.18 -1.83
N PHE A 89 -12.28 6.50 -2.77
CA PHE A 89 -12.47 7.65 -3.66
C PHE A 89 -13.72 7.52 -4.54
N TYR A 90 -14.01 6.33 -5.08
CA TYR A 90 -15.23 6.09 -5.86
C TYR A 90 -16.49 6.24 -5.01
N TYR A 91 -16.49 5.73 -3.78
CA TYR A 91 -17.59 5.86 -2.84
C TYR A 91 -17.85 7.33 -2.47
N LEU A 92 -16.80 8.08 -2.16
CA LEU A 92 -16.91 9.51 -1.88
C LEU A 92 -17.43 10.26 -3.10
N ASN A 93 -16.93 9.96 -4.31
CA ASN A 93 -17.41 10.62 -5.53
C ASN A 93 -18.90 10.37 -5.77
N LYS A 94 -19.38 9.14 -5.58
CA LYS A 94 -20.82 8.84 -5.66
C LYS A 94 -21.67 9.55 -4.61
N LYS A 95 -21.10 9.85 -3.44
CA LYS A 95 -21.81 10.50 -2.32
C LYS A 95 -21.87 12.02 -2.44
N TYR A 96 -20.85 12.65 -3.03
CA TYR A 96 -20.71 14.12 -3.11
C TYR A 96 -21.06 14.70 -4.48
N HIS A 97 -21.40 13.84 -5.45
CA HIS A 97 -21.76 14.21 -6.82
C HIS A 97 -23.15 13.69 -7.16
#